data_AF-A0AAU9TZP4-F1
#
_entry.id   AF-A0AAU9TZP4-F1
#
_cell.length_a   1.000
_cell.length_b   1.000
_cell.length_c   1.000
_cell.angle_alpha   90.00
_cell.angle_beta   90.00
_cell.angle_gamma   90.00
#
_symmetry.space_group_name_H-M   'P 1'
#
loop_
_entity.id
_entity.type
_entity.pdbx_description
1 polymer ?
#
loop_
_entity_poly.entity_id
_entity_poly.type
_entity_poly.pdbx_seq_one_letter_code
_entity_poly.pdbx_strand_id
1 'polypeptide(L)'
;MDKKFQDARSGTVPKAKPLDNSDTCMSSSDIEIFKVGARLSPFWPEEPELWFAQVEGQFTISGITSDATKFYYIVGQLDMEFSREVKDIITSPPLTNKYLKLKTELIKRLTSSKEKKIKQLLIHEELGDRKPSQFLRHLKSLAGANVPDDFLRTIWIWLIVSTSWLLRHPRWRLPTNHSPVPIQLLKC
;
A
#
# COMPACT_ATOMS: atom_id res chain seq x y z
N MET A 1 -48.55 -57.08 -60.48
CA MET A 1 -48.16 -56.21 -59.34
C MET A 1 -48.07 -54.78 -59.87
N ASP A 2 -49.15 -54.19 -60.38
CA ASP A 2 -50.28 -53.61 -59.62
C ASP A 2 -49.86 -52.40 -58.77
N LYS A 3 -49.92 -51.18 -59.32
CA LYS A 3 -51.07 -50.28 -59.10
C LYS A 3 -50.80 -48.85 -59.60
N LYS A 4 -51.77 -48.42 -60.42
CA LYS A 4 -52.19 -47.07 -60.78
C LYS A 4 -52.51 -46.25 -59.51
N PHE A 5 -52.14 -44.98 -59.44
CA PHE A 5 -53.06 -43.93 -58.99
C PHE A 5 -52.60 -42.52 -59.41
N GLN A 6 -53.57 -41.76 -59.90
CA GLN A 6 -53.49 -40.36 -60.30
C GLN A 6 -53.57 -39.46 -59.05
N ASP A 7 -53.16 -38.19 -59.14
CA ASP A 7 -54.10 -37.07 -59.06
C ASP A 7 -53.41 -35.73 -58.80
N ALA A 8 -53.90 -34.74 -59.52
CA ALA A 8 -53.61 -33.33 -59.43
C ALA A 8 -54.17 -32.71 -58.13
N ARG A 9 -53.55 -31.64 -57.65
CA ARG A 9 -54.26 -30.36 -57.39
C ARG A 9 -53.31 -29.22 -57.03
N SER A 10 -53.45 -28.18 -57.85
CA SER A 10 -53.19 -26.78 -57.54
C SER A 10 -54.06 -26.29 -56.37
N GLY A 11 -53.56 -25.34 -55.59
CA GLY A 11 -54.34 -24.57 -54.62
C GLY A 11 -53.44 -23.79 -53.66
N THR A 12 -53.04 -22.56 -54.00
CA THR A 12 -53.60 -21.29 -53.50
C THR A 12 -53.49 -21.05 -51.98
N VAL A 13 -52.68 -20.03 -51.67
CA VAL A 13 -52.53 -19.28 -50.41
C VAL A 13 -53.89 -18.74 -49.89
N PRO A 14 -54.04 -18.58 -48.56
CA PRO A 14 -54.52 -17.29 -48.07
C PRO A 14 -53.68 -16.71 -46.93
N LYS A 15 -53.36 -15.43 -47.11
CA LYS A 15 -52.77 -14.47 -46.17
C LYS A 15 -53.80 -14.14 -45.09
N ALA A 16 -53.43 -14.25 -43.81
CA ALA A 16 -54.22 -13.76 -42.69
C ALA A 16 -53.38 -12.87 -41.75
N LYS A 17 -53.73 -11.58 -41.81
CA LYS A 17 -53.67 -10.41 -40.91
C LYS A 17 -52.68 -10.27 -39.74
N PRO A 18 -52.33 -9.00 -39.39
CA PRO A 18 -51.29 -8.64 -38.45
C PRO A 18 -51.79 -8.67 -37.01
N LEU A 19 -50.96 -9.19 -36.10
CA LEU A 19 -51.10 -8.97 -34.67
C LEU A 19 -50.22 -7.78 -34.28
N ASP A 20 -50.88 -6.64 -34.12
CA ASP A 20 -50.51 -5.62 -33.14
C ASP A 20 -50.34 -6.31 -31.78
N ASN A 21 -49.19 -6.07 -31.14
CA ASN A 21 -49.08 -5.97 -29.68
C ASN A 21 -47.77 -5.25 -29.37
N SER A 22 -47.93 -3.98 -29.03
CA SER A 22 -46.94 -3.16 -28.35
C SER A 22 -46.47 -3.82 -27.06
N ASP A 23 -45.24 -4.33 -27.06
CA ASP A 23 -44.47 -4.53 -25.84
C ASP A 23 -43.09 -3.90 -26.03
N THR A 24 -42.99 -2.65 -25.59
CA THR A 24 -41.82 -2.05 -24.95
C THR A 24 -40.45 -2.48 -25.50
N CYS A 25 -40.01 -1.83 -26.58
CA CYS A 25 -38.59 -1.67 -26.86
C CYS A 25 -38.14 -0.29 -26.36
N MET A 26 -38.07 -0.12 -25.03
CA MET A 26 -37.15 0.88 -24.50
C MET A 26 -35.76 0.35 -24.79
N SER A 27 -35.26 0.73 -25.96
CA SER A 27 -33.85 0.76 -26.34
C SER A 27 -33.04 0.95 -25.06
N SER A 28 -32.42 -0.14 -24.57
CA SER A 28 -31.22 -0.03 -23.75
C SER A 28 -30.28 0.78 -24.60
N SER A 29 -30.26 2.08 -24.34
CA SER A 29 -29.19 2.94 -24.79
C SER A 29 -27.99 2.35 -24.07
N ASP A 30 -27.28 1.48 -24.77
CA ASP A 30 -25.92 1.14 -24.45
C ASP A 30 -25.21 2.49 -24.39
N ILE A 31 -25.09 3.03 -23.17
CA ILE A 31 -24.18 4.12 -22.90
C ILE A 31 -22.83 3.47 -23.16
N GLU A 32 -22.35 3.57 -24.39
CA GLU A 32 -20.97 3.29 -24.73
C GLU A 32 -20.12 4.32 -23.96
N ILE A 33 -19.86 4.00 -22.69
CA ILE A 33 -18.88 4.70 -21.89
C ILE A 33 -17.55 4.33 -22.55
N PHE A 34 -17.05 5.21 -23.42
CA PHE A 34 -15.66 5.23 -23.82
C PHE A 34 -14.84 5.42 -22.54
N LYS A 35 -14.46 4.31 -21.89
CA LYS A 35 -13.62 4.31 -20.70
C LYS A 35 -12.28 4.92 -21.12
N VAL A 36 -12.12 6.21 -20.85
CA VAL A 36 -10.81 6.84 -20.83
C VAL A 36 -9.98 6.02 -19.86
N GLY A 37 -8.97 5.32 -20.37
CA GLY A 37 -8.06 4.54 -19.52
C GLY A 37 -7.53 5.45 -18.43
N ALA A 38 -7.67 5.05 -17.17
CA ALA A 38 -7.25 5.89 -16.05
C ALA A 38 -5.75 6.16 -16.19
N ARG A 39 -5.39 7.42 -16.45
CA ARG A 39 -4.00 7.86 -16.52
C ARG A 39 -3.50 8.03 -15.09
N LEU A 40 -2.86 6.97 -14.57
CA LEU A 40 -2.29 7.01 -13.23
C LEU A 40 -0.96 7.75 -13.24
N SER A 41 -0.68 8.43 -12.14
CA SER A 41 0.64 9.00 -11.86
C SER A 41 1.69 7.89 -11.68
N PRO A 42 2.97 8.18 -11.96
CA PRO A 42 4.06 7.26 -11.65
C PRO A 42 4.10 6.96 -10.14
N PHE A 43 4.57 5.77 -9.79
CA PHE A 43 4.63 5.32 -8.39
C PHE A 43 5.60 6.16 -7.54
N TRP A 44 5.19 6.51 -6.32
CA TRP A 44 6.02 7.26 -5.36
C TRP A 44 6.45 6.37 -4.19
N PRO A 45 7.64 5.76 -4.24
CA PRO A 45 8.10 4.85 -3.19
C PRO A 45 8.41 5.55 -1.86
N GLU A 46 8.65 6.86 -1.88
CA GLU A 46 8.91 7.65 -0.67
C GLU A 46 7.65 7.91 0.15
N GLU A 47 6.51 8.05 -0.53
CA GLU A 47 5.19 8.35 0.04
C GLU A 47 4.10 7.47 -0.62
N PRO A 48 4.15 6.13 -0.43
CA PRO A 48 3.23 5.23 -1.09
C PRO A 48 1.78 5.45 -0.65
N GLU A 49 1.55 5.85 0.60
CA GLU A 49 0.20 6.13 1.14
C GLU A 49 -0.47 7.30 0.40
N LEU A 50 0.26 8.40 0.19
CA LEU A 50 -0.23 9.58 -0.53
C LEU A 50 -0.52 9.23 -1.99
N TRP A 51 0.38 8.48 -2.63
CA TRP A 51 0.19 8.03 -4.00
C TRP A 51 -1.07 7.17 -4.15
N PHE A 52 -1.29 6.21 -3.24
CA PHE A 52 -2.51 5.40 -3.26
C PHE A 52 -3.77 6.25 -3.08
N ALA A 53 -3.76 7.25 -2.20
CA ALA A 53 -4.90 8.16 -2.03
C ALA A 53 -5.23 8.90 -3.34
N GLN A 54 -4.21 9.36 -4.06
CA GLN A 54 -4.39 10.02 -5.35
C GLN A 54 -4.94 9.07 -6.42
N VAL A 55 -4.40 7.86 -6.52
CA VAL A 55 -4.85 6.84 -7.47
C VAL A 55 -6.29 6.40 -7.18
N GLU A 56 -6.68 6.30 -5.91
CA GLU A 56 -8.07 5.99 -5.51
C GLU A 56 -9.05 7.11 -5.94
N GLY A 57 -8.63 8.36 -5.86
CA GLY A 57 -9.35 9.49 -6.45
C GLY A 57 -9.53 9.32 -7.96
N GLN A 58 -8.48 8.94 -8.68
CA GLN A 58 -8.54 8.70 -10.13
C GLN A 58 -9.45 7.54 -10.51
N PHE A 59 -9.44 6.45 -9.74
CA PHE A 59 -10.37 5.34 -9.95
C PHE A 59 -11.81 5.78 -9.76
N THR A 60 -12.07 6.65 -8.78
CA THR A 60 -13.41 7.19 -8.52
C THR A 60 -13.88 8.06 -9.68
N ILE A 61 -13.04 8.97 -10.18
CA ILE A 61 -13.35 9.84 -11.33
C ILE A 61 -13.58 9.02 -12.60
N SER A 62 -12.82 7.94 -12.80
CA SER A 62 -12.90 7.07 -13.98
C SER A 62 -13.98 5.98 -13.89
N GLY A 63 -14.76 5.94 -12.80
CA GLY A 63 -15.79 4.91 -12.60
C GLY A 63 -15.24 3.48 -12.45
N ILE A 64 -13.99 3.33 -12.00
CA ILE A 64 -13.35 2.01 -11.83
C ILE A 64 -13.70 1.48 -10.43
N THR A 65 -14.66 0.55 -10.39
CA THR A 65 -15.13 -0.09 -9.15
C THR A 65 -14.59 -1.50 -8.95
N SER A 66 -14.28 -2.22 -10.03
CA SER A 66 -13.81 -3.60 -10.00
C SER A 66 -12.43 -3.74 -9.32
N ASP A 67 -12.37 -4.54 -8.25
CA ASP A 67 -11.15 -4.87 -7.49
C ASP A 67 -10.05 -5.44 -8.39
N ALA A 68 -10.41 -6.36 -9.29
CA ALA A 68 -9.46 -6.94 -10.24
C ALA A 68 -8.90 -5.87 -11.19
N THR A 69 -9.74 -4.94 -11.65
CA THR A 69 -9.29 -3.85 -12.53
C THR A 69 -8.31 -2.94 -11.78
N LYS A 70 -8.66 -2.51 -10.56
CA LYS A 70 -7.77 -1.71 -9.71
C LYS A 70 -6.42 -2.41 -9.49
N PHE A 71 -6.44 -3.70 -9.17
CA PHE A 71 -5.24 -4.50 -8.98
C PHE A 71 -4.31 -4.45 -10.19
N TYR A 72 -4.80 -4.74 -11.40
CA TYR A 72 -3.96 -4.74 -12.61
C TYR A 72 -3.48 -3.34 -13.00
N TYR A 73 -4.27 -2.31 -12.74
CA TYR A 73 -3.80 -0.92 -12.91
C TYR A 73 -2.60 -0.61 -12.01
N ILE A 74 -2.65 -1.00 -10.73
CA ILE A 74 -1.51 -0.79 -9.82
C ILE A 74 -0.30 -1.60 -10.28
N VAL A 75 -0.47 -2.90 -10.59
CA VAL A 75 0.64 -3.75 -11.05
C VAL A 75 1.32 -3.16 -12.29
N GLY A 76 0.55 -2.56 -13.20
CA GLY A 76 1.09 -1.89 -14.39
C GLY A 76 1.89 -0.61 -14.10
N GLN A 77 1.75 -0.01 -12.92
CA GLN A 77 2.51 1.19 -12.52
C GLN A 77 3.72 0.90 -11.64
N LEU A 78 3.89 -0.34 -11.18
CA LEU A 78 5.03 -0.70 -10.34
C LEU A 78 6.23 -1.08 -11.20
N ASP A 79 7.35 -0.38 -10.98
CA ASP A 79 8.64 -0.80 -11.53
C ASP A 79 9.06 -2.18 -11.01
N MET A 80 10.05 -2.78 -11.68
CA MET A 80 10.54 -4.12 -11.35
C MET A 80 11.02 -4.22 -9.89
N GLU A 81 11.65 -3.18 -9.34
CA GLU A 81 12.11 -3.14 -7.94
C GLU A 81 10.93 -3.32 -6.98
N PHE A 82 9.87 -2.54 -7.13
CA PHE A 82 8.71 -2.57 -6.24
C PHE A 82 7.82 -3.79 -6.49
N SER A 83 7.77 -4.26 -7.73
CA SER A 83 7.10 -5.51 -8.08
C SER A 83 7.74 -6.73 -7.39
N ARG A 84 9.06 -6.71 -7.17
CA ARG A 84 9.75 -7.78 -6.41
C ARG A 84 9.32 -7.81 -4.95
N GLU A 85 9.09 -6.66 -4.34
CA GLU A 85 8.65 -6.56 -2.94
C GLU A 85 7.28 -7.24 -2.72
N VAL A 86 6.41 -7.31 -3.74
CA VAL A 86 5.08 -7.95 -3.66
C VAL A 86 4.91 -9.09 -4.67
N LYS A 87 6.01 -9.72 -5.08
CA LYS A 87 6.03 -10.78 -6.12
C LYS A 87 5.06 -11.93 -5.83
N ASP A 88 4.98 -12.35 -4.57
CA ASP A 88 4.08 -13.41 -4.10
C ASP A 88 2.61 -13.08 -4.39
N ILE A 89 2.20 -11.82 -4.19
CA ILE A 89 0.84 -11.36 -4.41
C ILE A 89 0.54 -11.24 -5.92
N ILE A 90 1.54 -10.83 -6.71
CA ILE A 90 1.39 -10.72 -8.17
C ILE A 90 1.31 -12.12 -8.82
N THR A 91 2.16 -13.04 -8.39
CA THR A 91 2.26 -14.39 -8.98
C THR A 91 1.10 -15.29 -8.55
N SER A 92 0.62 -15.12 -7.31
CA SER A 92 -0.49 -15.87 -6.75
C SER A 92 -1.54 -14.91 -6.15
N PRO A 93 -2.33 -14.22 -6.99
CA PRO A 93 -3.29 -13.24 -6.52
C PRO A 93 -4.40 -13.89 -5.68
N PRO A 94 -4.79 -13.29 -4.55
CA PRO A 94 -5.88 -13.82 -3.71
C PRO A 94 -7.22 -13.77 -4.45
N LEU A 95 -8.17 -14.63 -4.07
CA LEU A 95 -9.46 -14.71 -4.75
C LEU A 95 -10.34 -13.46 -4.52
N THR A 96 -10.21 -12.83 -3.34
CA THR A 96 -10.97 -11.65 -2.93
C THR A 96 -10.04 -10.57 -2.39
N ASN A 97 -10.46 -9.30 -2.49
CA ASN A 97 -9.73 -8.14 -1.96
C ASN A 97 -8.28 -8.02 -2.46
N LYS A 98 -8.04 -8.27 -3.75
CA LYS A 98 -6.70 -8.25 -4.37
C LYS A 98 -6.05 -6.89 -4.21
N TYR A 99 -6.80 -5.83 -4.49
CA TYR A 99 -6.31 -4.47 -4.40
C TYR A 99 -5.94 -4.09 -2.96
N LEU A 100 -6.83 -4.37 -2.00
CA LEU A 100 -6.60 -4.04 -0.59
C LEU A 100 -5.37 -4.77 -0.05
N LYS A 101 -5.24 -6.06 -0.36
CA LYS A 101 -4.08 -6.87 0.07
C LYS A 101 -2.78 -6.35 -0.55
N LEU A 102 -2.79 -6.04 -1.85
CA LEU A 102 -1.65 -5.45 -2.54
C LEU A 102 -1.24 -4.11 -1.91
N LYS A 103 -2.19 -3.18 -1.74
CA LYS A 103 -1.95 -1.87 -1.12
C LYS A 103 -1.31 -2.00 0.26
N THR A 104 -1.91 -2.83 1.12
CA THR A 104 -1.47 -3.00 2.51
C THR A 104 -0.07 -3.61 2.58
N GLU A 105 0.20 -4.67 1.83
CA GLU A 105 1.49 -5.35 1.84
C GLU A 105 2.57 -4.50 1.18
N LEU A 106 2.26 -3.78 0.10
CA LEU A 106 3.23 -2.91 -0.57
C LEU A 106 3.69 -1.79 0.37
N ILE A 107 2.76 -1.07 0.99
CA ILE A 107 3.08 -0.02 1.97
C ILE A 107 3.91 -0.60 3.12
N LYS A 108 3.46 -1.71 3.70
CA LYS A 108 4.14 -2.35 4.83
C LYS A 108 5.58 -2.76 4.49
N ARG A 109 5.79 -3.40 3.35
CA ARG A 109 7.11 -3.93 2.93
C ARG A 109 8.05 -2.80 2.58
N LEU A 110 7.58 -1.76 1.88
CA LEU A 110 8.39 -0.57 1.59
C LEU A 110 8.81 0.17 2.85
N THR A 111 7.89 0.39 3.79
CA THR A 111 8.20 1.01 5.09
C THR A 111 9.22 0.16 5.86
N SER A 112 9.01 -1.16 5.94
CA SER A 112 9.94 -2.07 6.61
C SER A 112 11.34 -2.09 5.96
N SER A 113 11.41 -2.03 4.63
CA SER A 113 12.66 -1.98 3.86
C SER A 113 13.42 -0.67 4.14
N LYS A 114 12.70 0.46 4.13
CA LYS A 114 13.26 1.78 4.49
C LYS A 114 13.79 1.81 5.92
N GLU A 115 13.01 1.30 6.87
CA GLU A 115 13.44 1.15 8.27
C GLU A 115 14.71 0.30 8.39
N LYS A 116 14.82 -0.83 7.69
CA LYS A 116 16.04 -1.65 7.69
C LYS A 116 17.24 -0.89 7.16
N LYS A 117 17.09 -0.16 6.05
CA LYS A 117 18.17 0.68 5.48
C LYS A 117 18.61 1.74 6.48
N ILE A 118 17.67 2.42 7.15
CA ILE A 118 17.97 3.42 8.18
C ILE A 118 18.67 2.78 9.38
N LYS A 119 18.17 1.63 9.88
CA LYS A 119 18.85 0.89 10.97
C LYS A 119 20.29 0.60 10.60
N GLN A 120 20.54 0.06 9.41
CA GLN A 120 21.89 -0.24 8.96
C GLN A 120 22.77 1.01 8.93
N LEU A 121 22.27 2.14 8.40
CA LEU A 121 23.01 3.41 8.41
C LEU A 121 23.33 3.88 9.83
N LEU A 122 22.35 3.83 10.75
CA LEU A 122 22.49 4.35 12.11
C LEU A 122 23.28 3.44 13.05
N ILE A 123 23.31 2.11 12.82
CA ILE A 123 24.08 1.17 13.65
C ILE A 123 25.59 1.39 13.51
N HIS A 124 26.06 1.85 12.34
CA HIS A 124 27.46 2.17 12.14
C HIS A 124 27.86 3.49 12.81
N GLU A 125 26.91 4.29 13.30
CA GLU A 125 27.24 5.53 13.99
C GLU A 125 27.59 5.30 15.45
N GLU A 126 28.80 5.71 15.79
CA GLU A 126 29.28 5.66 17.16
C GLU A 126 28.86 6.90 17.93
N LEU A 127 28.43 6.70 19.17
CA LEU A 127 28.06 7.78 20.07
C LEU A 127 29.27 8.68 20.42
N GLY A 128 30.50 8.15 20.37
CA GLY A 128 31.74 8.90 20.60
C GLY A 128 31.77 9.60 21.97
N ASP A 129 32.20 10.87 22.02
CA ASP A 129 32.13 11.76 23.19
C ASP A 129 30.88 12.67 23.21
N ARG A 130 29.93 12.45 22.29
CA ARG A 130 28.75 13.32 22.13
C ARG A 130 27.77 13.08 23.26
N LYS A 131 27.13 14.14 23.77
CA LYS A 131 26.05 13.98 24.75
C LYS A 131 24.88 13.19 24.13
N PRO A 132 24.16 12.37 24.92
CA PRO A 132 23.04 11.56 24.40
C PRO A 132 21.97 12.37 23.64
N SER A 133 21.69 13.60 24.08
CA SER A 133 20.75 14.51 23.41
C SER A 133 21.28 15.06 22.08
N GLN A 134 22.58 15.34 21.98
CA GLN A 134 23.22 15.79 20.74
C GLN A 134 23.24 14.65 19.71
N PHE A 135 23.50 13.43 20.17
CA PHE A 135 23.47 12.27 19.30
C PHE A 135 22.08 11.94 18.80
N LEU A 136 21.04 12.01 19.64
CA LEU A 136 19.66 11.82 19.20
C LEU A 136 19.27 12.84 18.11
N ARG A 137 19.66 14.11 18.26
CA ARG A 137 19.43 15.15 17.24
C ARG A 137 20.17 14.83 15.93
N HIS A 138 21.37 14.26 16.03
CA HIS A 138 22.13 13.83 14.86
C HIS A 138 21.47 12.63 14.15
N LEU A 139 21.03 11.60 14.89
CA LEU A 139 20.29 10.46 14.32
C LEU A 139 19.02 10.93 13.60
N LYS A 140 18.27 11.88 14.19
CA LYS A 140 17.10 12.49 13.53
C LYS A 140 17.47 13.20 12.23
N SER A 141 18.58 13.92 12.22
CA SER A 141 19.07 14.59 11.00
C SER A 141 19.48 13.60 9.91
N LEU A 142 20.02 12.44 10.28
CA LEU A 142 20.43 11.39 9.33
C LEU A 142 19.24 10.59 8.79
N ALA A 143 18.26 10.31 9.64
CA ALA A 143 17.09 9.50 9.28
C ALA A 143 16.07 10.27 8.41
N GLY A 144 16.03 11.61 8.54
CA GLY A 144 15.08 12.45 7.83
C GLY A 144 13.69 12.50 8.47
N ALA A 145 12.79 13.33 7.92
CA ALA A 145 11.48 13.63 8.50
C ALA A 145 10.46 12.48 8.41
N ASN A 146 10.67 11.53 7.49
CA ASN A 146 9.70 10.47 7.18
C ASN A 146 9.90 9.21 8.02
N VAL A 147 10.50 9.34 9.21
CA VAL A 147 10.85 8.23 10.10
C VAL A 147 10.19 8.46 11.47
N PRO A 148 9.43 7.48 11.98
CA PRO A 148 8.75 7.65 13.26
C PRO A 148 9.75 7.85 14.41
N ASP A 149 9.45 8.79 15.30
CA ASP A 149 10.32 9.14 16.43
C ASP A 149 10.56 7.95 17.37
N ASP A 150 9.55 7.09 17.57
CA ASP A 150 9.64 5.88 18.40
C ASP A 150 10.66 4.87 17.86
N PHE A 151 10.77 4.79 16.55
CA PHE A 151 11.76 3.94 15.89
C PHE A 151 13.18 4.42 16.15
N LEU A 152 13.41 5.73 16.04
CA LEU A 152 14.71 6.35 16.36
C LEU A 152 15.07 6.21 17.83
N ARG A 153 14.09 6.36 18.74
CA ARG A 153 14.27 6.10 20.17
C ARG A 153 14.70 4.67 20.44
N THR A 154 14.10 3.70 19.76
CA THR A 154 14.46 2.28 19.90
C THR A 154 15.92 2.03 19.53
N ILE A 155 16.36 2.57 18.39
CA ILE A 155 17.77 2.47 17.95
C ILE A 155 18.70 3.18 18.94
N TRP A 156 18.33 4.38 19.38
CA TRP A 156 19.11 5.18 20.32
C TRP A 156 19.30 4.47 21.68
N ILE A 157 18.25 3.86 22.24
CA ILE A 157 18.33 3.06 23.47
C ILE A 157 19.28 1.88 23.24
N TRP A 158 19.11 1.17 22.13
CA TRP A 158 19.96 0.02 21.81
C TRP A 158 21.44 0.41 21.71
N LEU A 159 21.76 1.52 21.06
CA LEU A 159 23.13 2.03 20.95
C LEU A 159 23.73 2.45 22.30
N ILE A 160 22.97 3.13 23.16
CA ILE A 160 23.43 3.53 24.50
C ILE A 160 23.67 2.31 25.40
N VAL A 161 22.75 1.34 25.38
CA VAL A 161 22.86 0.11 26.18
C VAL A 161 24.03 -0.74 25.69
N SER A 162 24.23 -0.83 24.37
CA SER A 162 25.31 -1.62 23.78
C SER A 162 26.70 -1.03 24.02
N THR A 163 26.85 0.30 24.00
CA THR A 163 28.18 0.96 24.02
C THR A 163 28.83 1.07 25.41
N SER A 164 28.33 0.40 26.45
CA SER A 164 28.90 0.51 27.82
C SER A 164 29.15 1.97 28.24
N TRP A 165 28.27 2.88 27.83
CA TRP A 165 28.45 4.31 28.00
C TRP A 165 28.56 4.73 29.48
N LEU A 166 27.86 4.01 30.35
CA LEU A 166 27.92 4.17 31.81
C LEU A 166 29.24 3.68 32.42
N LEU A 167 29.95 2.76 31.76
CA LEU A 167 31.25 2.27 32.23
C LEU A 167 32.41 3.14 31.73
N ARG A 168 32.28 3.75 30.55
CA ARG A 168 33.36 4.54 29.91
C ARG A 168 33.44 6.01 30.37
N HIS A 169 32.38 6.57 30.96
CA HIS A 169 32.36 7.96 31.45
C HIS A 169 32.01 8.07 32.94
N PRO A 170 33.01 8.09 33.86
CA PRO A 170 32.78 8.13 35.31
C PRO A 170 32.11 9.42 35.81
N ARG A 171 32.06 10.47 34.99
CA ARG A 171 31.43 11.76 35.31
C ARG A 171 29.90 11.68 35.53
N TRP A 172 29.25 10.62 35.05
CA TRP A 172 27.79 10.43 35.16
C TRP A 172 27.40 9.21 36.00
N ARG A 173 28.36 8.61 36.73
CA ARG A 173 28.06 7.55 37.70
C ARG A 173 27.30 8.19 38.86
N LEU A 174 26.02 7.85 39.02
CA LEU A 174 25.25 8.27 40.19
C LEU A 174 26.06 7.91 41.45
N PRO A 175 26.21 8.83 42.42
CA PRO A 175 26.87 8.47 43.66
C PRO A 175 25.99 7.41 44.32
N THR A 176 26.49 6.17 44.39
CA THR A 176 25.92 5.13 45.23
C THR A 176 26.19 5.56 46.66
N ASN A 177 25.31 6.40 47.19
CA ASN A 177 25.38 6.87 48.55
C ASN A 177 24.97 5.73 49.47
N HIS A 178 25.96 4.95 49.93
CA HIS A 178 25.83 4.16 51.14
C HIS A 178 26.56 4.91 52.27
N SER A 179 26.03 6.07 52.67
CA SER A 179 26.25 6.61 54.02
C SER A 179 25.15 7.62 54.36
N PRO A 180 24.53 7.52 55.55
CA PRO A 180 23.45 8.41 55.93
C PRO A 180 24.04 9.75 56.36
N VAL A 181 23.76 10.81 55.60
CA VAL A 181 24.02 12.18 56.05
C VAL A 181 22.72 12.83 56.50
N PRO A 182 22.73 13.54 57.64
CA PRO A 182 21.51 14.05 58.26
C PRO A 182 20.96 15.23 57.47
N ILE A 183 19.63 15.31 57.45
CA ILE A 183 18.88 16.46 56.95
C ILE A 183 19.29 17.69 57.76
N GLN A 184 20.02 18.61 57.15
CA GLN A 184 20.03 20.02 57.56
C GLN A 184 19.99 20.92 56.32
N LEU A 185 18.80 21.49 56.15
CA LEU A 185 18.53 22.87 55.76
C LEU A 185 18.83 23.31 54.33
N LEU A 186 17.73 23.35 53.55
CA LEU A 186 17.42 24.47 52.66
C LEU A 186 17.82 25.81 53.32
N LYS A 187 18.60 26.62 52.61
CA LYS A 187 18.32 28.05 52.41
C LYS A 187 19.27 28.67 51.38
N CYS A 188 18.63 29.49 50.53
CA CYS A 188 19.11 30.39 49.49
C CYS A 188 19.48 29.74 48.15
#